data_AF-A0A1Y6KPP1-F1
#
_entry.id   AF-A0A1Y6KPP1-F1
#
_cell.length_a   1.000
_cell.length_b   1.000
_cell.length_c   1.000
_cell.angle_alpha   90.00
_cell.angle_beta   90.00
_cell.angle_gamma   90.00
#
_symmetry.space_group_name_H-M   'P 1'
#
loop_
_entity.id
_entity.type
_entity.pdbx_description
1 polymer ?
#
loop_
_entity_poly.entity_id
_entity_poly.type
_entity_poly.pdbx_seq_one_letter_code
_entity_poly.pdbx_strand_id
1 'polypeptide(L)'
;MGHVMRILTIVVFLLISVEVARAQGTGAYPNPLLTRGAIDPDLTVRYICSHSTSERRSVTTAQKKLIFQAYGVPYEDRADYEVDHFIPLSLGGVNTCRQDDGTEDVTCNLWPQPHQSAFPHVAPWGSETKDKLEYRLYRMMCAGQISLQEAQSAITSDWEAGYRQYVESPPVETVARPFTTTPLFRPFEPQFAETSAPIRPTRTHRSRHDSMRARPVESFPKLGDEFGAPRFDFHGLWIAPPEPRLRAPSHSHRKHKKKRR
;
A
#
# COMPACT_ATOMS: atom_id res chain seq x y z
N MET A 1 -0.83 34.80 -57.87
CA MET A 1 -1.19 33.42 -57.47
C MET A 1 -0.41 32.90 -56.25
N GLY A 2 0.87 33.24 -56.07
CA GLY A 2 1.68 32.74 -54.94
C GLY A 2 1.29 33.22 -53.53
N HIS A 3 0.67 34.39 -53.38
CA HIS A 3 0.25 34.91 -52.06
C HIS A 3 -1.05 34.28 -51.54
N VAL A 4 -2.00 33.97 -52.44
CA VAL A 4 -3.27 33.32 -52.09
C VAL A 4 -3.04 31.87 -51.65
N MET A 5 -2.11 31.16 -52.30
CA MET A 5 -1.71 29.79 -51.92
C MET A 5 -1.04 29.72 -50.54
N ARG A 6 -0.28 30.76 -50.16
CA ARG A 6 0.39 30.89 -48.85
C ARG A 6 -0.57 31.20 -47.70
N ILE A 7 -1.58 32.04 -47.94
CA ILE A 7 -2.63 32.33 -46.95
C ILE A 7 -3.51 31.09 -46.74
N LEU A 8 -3.85 30.37 -47.82
CA LEU A 8 -4.63 29.13 -47.73
C LEU A 8 -3.89 28.02 -46.95
N THR A 9 -2.56 27.91 -47.08
CA THR A 9 -1.76 26.92 -46.32
C THR A 9 -1.63 27.28 -44.85
N ILE A 10 -1.53 28.56 -44.49
CA ILE A 10 -1.48 29.01 -43.08
C ILE A 10 -2.83 28.80 -42.39
N VAL A 11 -3.95 29.04 -43.07
CA VAL A 11 -5.30 28.79 -42.52
C VAL A 11 -5.58 27.29 -42.36
N VAL A 12 -5.13 26.45 -43.29
CA VAL A 12 -5.24 24.98 -43.16
C VAL A 12 -4.35 24.44 -42.02
N PHE A 13 -3.15 24.98 -41.79
CA PHE A 13 -2.33 24.61 -40.64
C PHE A 13 -2.90 25.08 -39.28
N LEU A 14 -3.56 26.24 -39.25
CA LEU A 14 -4.25 26.74 -38.05
C LEU A 14 -5.56 25.99 -37.74
N LEU A 15 -6.21 25.39 -38.74
CA LEU A 15 -7.43 24.60 -38.56
C LEU A 15 -7.18 23.11 -38.26
N ILE A 16 -5.93 22.62 -38.36
CA ILE A 16 -5.58 21.22 -38.03
C ILE A 16 -5.04 21.07 -36.59
N SER A 17 -4.85 22.17 -35.85
CA SER A 17 -4.16 22.13 -34.54
C SER A 17 -5.05 22.25 -33.30
N VAL A 18 -6.39 22.26 -33.40
CA VAL A 18 -7.27 22.49 -32.24
C VAL A 18 -8.16 21.29 -31.85
N GLU A 19 -8.06 20.15 -32.52
CA GLU A 19 -9.01 19.03 -32.29
C GLU A 19 -8.37 17.67 -31.97
N VAL A 20 -7.20 17.58 -31.33
CA VAL A 20 -6.78 16.31 -30.69
C VAL A 20 -6.00 16.56 -29.39
N ALA A 21 -6.66 17.20 -28.42
CA ALA A 21 -6.32 17.00 -27.02
C ALA A 21 -7.62 16.79 -26.24
N ARG A 22 -8.44 15.82 -26.67
CA ARG A 22 -9.26 15.13 -25.69
C ARG A 22 -8.25 14.44 -24.78
N ALA A 23 -8.06 15.02 -23.60
CA ALA A 23 -7.49 14.31 -22.47
C ALA A 23 -8.10 12.91 -22.52
N GLN A 24 -7.26 11.91 -22.80
CA GLN A 24 -7.70 10.54 -22.64
C GLN A 24 -8.11 10.49 -21.17
N GLY A 25 -9.41 10.27 -20.92
CA GLY A 25 -9.87 9.93 -19.58
C GLY A 25 -8.91 8.88 -19.03
N THR A 26 -8.55 8.99 -17.76
CA THR A 26 -7.65 8.01 -17.16
C THR A 26 -8.20 6.63 -17.47
N GLY A 27 -7.39 5.80 -18.15
CA GLY A 27 -7.80 4.43 -18.43
C GLY A 27 -7.92 3.65 -17.12
N ALA A 28 -8.06 2.33 -17.23
CA ALA A 28 -7.98 1.44 -16.07
C ALA A 28 -6.65 1.56 -15.29
N TYR A 29 -5.63 2.21 -15.85
CA TYR A 29 -4.30 2.34 -15.25
C TYR A 29 -3.90 3.80 -15.08
N PRO A 30 -3.15 4.13 -14.01
CA PRO A 30 -2.54 5.44 -13.87
C PRO A 30 -1.47 5.69 -14.94
N ASN A 31 -1.15 6.97 -15.17
CA ASN A 31 -0.01 7.33 -16.00
C ASN A 31 1.29 7.01 -15.24
N PRO A 32 2.17 6.11 -15.74
CA PRO A 32 3.37 5.69 -15.01
C PRO A 32 4.43 6.80 -14.85
N LEU A 33 4.33 7.89 -15.61
CA LEU A 33 5.21 9.06 -15.43
C LEU A 33 4.78 9.93 -14.24
N LEU A 34 3.51 9.90 -13.88
CA LEU A 34 2.94 10.66 -12.75
C LEU A 34 2.88 9.78 -11.50
N THR A 35 2.28 8.60 -11.61
CA THR A 35 1.95 7.75 -10.47
C THR A 35 2.69 6.43 -10.56
N ARG A 36 3.87 6.40 -9.94
CA ARG A 36 4.78 5.24 -9.96
C ARG A 36 4.45 4.18 -8.91
N GLY A 37 3.60 4.50 -7.95
CA GLY A 37 3.30 3.62 -6.82
C GLY A 37 4.29 3.82 -5.66
N ALA A 38 4.44 5.05 -5.17
CA ALA A 38 5.29 5.33 -4.02
C ALA A 38 4.76 4.65 -2.74
N ILE A 39 5.69 4.18 -1.90
CA ILE A 39 5.43 3.54 -0.61
C ILE A 39 6.17 4.26 0.51
N ASP A 40 5.72 4.05 1.74
CA ASP A 40 6.44 4.45 2.95
C ASP A 40 7.39 3.30 3.35
N PRO A 41 8.72 3.49 3.22
CA PRO A 41 9.69 2.44 3.51
C PRO A 41 9.76 2.06 5.00
N ASP A 42 9.23 2.90 5.89
CA ASP A 42 9.26 2.66 7.33
C ASP A 42 8.06 1.79 7.80
N LEU A 43 7.05 1.60 6.94
CA LEU A 43 5.89 0.78 7.26
C LEU A 43 6.17 -0.72 7.17
N THR A 44 6.33 -1.34 8.34
CA THR A 44 6.43 -2.79 8.45
C THR A 44 5.09 -3.49 8.23
N VAL A 45 5.12 -4.75 7.76
CA VAL A 45 3.93 -5.62 7.68
C VAL A 45 3.18 -5.68 9.01
N ARG A 46 3.91 -5.78 10.13
CA ARG A 46 3.31 -5.78 11.47
C ARG A 46 2.49 -4.52 11.73
N TYR A 47 3.03 -3.35 11.40
CA TYR A 47 2.32 -2.08 11.57
C TYR A 47 1.08 -2.03 10.66
N ILE A 48 1.25 -2.32 9.36
CA ILE A 48 0.18 -2.34 8.35
C ILE A 48 -0.99 -3.25 8.78
N CYS A 49 -0.70 -4.43 9.32
CA CYS A 49 -1.73 -5.40 9.73
C CYS A 49 -2.36 -5.10 11.11
N SER A 50 -1.82 -4.15 11.88
CA SER A 50 -2.31 -3.83 13.23
C SER A 50 -2.92 -2.43 13.35
N HIS A 51 -2.77 -1.58 12.34
CA HIS A 51 -3.23 -0.19 12.37
C HIS A 51 -4.20 0.12 11.24
N SER A 52 -5.19 0.95 11.56
CA SER A 52 -6.09 1.53 10.57
C SER A 52 -5.33 2.48 9.63
N THR A 53 -5.83 2.64 8.41
CA THR A 53 -5.35 3.67 7.47
C THR A 53 -5.96 5.04 7.74
N SER A 54 -6.91 5.16 8.67
CA SER A 54 -7.67 6.40 8.94
C SER A 54 -6.79 7.62 9.25
N GLU A 55 -5.68 7.43 9.97
CA GLU A 55 -4.76 8.52 10.32
C GLU A 55 -3.95 9.02 9.11
N ARG A 56 -3.82 8.19 8.07
CA ARG A 56 -2.97 8.43 6.89
C ARG A 56 -3.76 8.65 5.60
N ARG A 57 -5.10 8.53 5.62
CA ARG A 57 -5.95 8.59 4.41
C ARG A 57 -6.38 9.97 3.95
N SER A 58 -6.07 11.02 4.71
CA SER A 58 -6.57 12.36 4.40
C SER A 58 -5.86 12.94 3.17
N VAL A 59 -6.63 13.21 2.11
CA VAL A 59 -6.20 13.95 0.92
C VAL A 59 -7.03 15.22 0.84
N THR A 60 -6.37 16.37 0.98
CA THR A 60 -7.02 17.69 0.99
C THR A 60 -7.64 18.02 -0.37
N THR A 61 -8.66 18.89 -0.39
CA THR A 61 -9.25 19.39 -1.64
C THR A 61 -8.22 20.06 -2.55
N ALA A 62 -7.22 20.75 -1.97
CA ALA A 62 -6.14 21.36 -2.74
C ALA A 62 -5.28 20.31 -3.46
N GLN A 63 -4.89 19.23 -2.75
CA GLN A 63 -4.17 18.11 -3.36
C GLN A 63 -4.99 17.43 -4.45
N LYS A 64 -6.29 17.18 -4.21
CA LYS A 64 -7.18 16.60 -5.22
C LYS A 64 -7.20 17.43 -6.50
N LYS A 65 -7.32 18.77 -6.39
CA LYS A 65 -7.29 19.66 -7.57
C LYS A 65 -5.96 19.58 -8.33
N LEU A 66 -4.83 19.52 -7.63
CA LEU A 66 -3.50 19.37 -8.25
C LEU A 66 -3.38 18.03 -8.98
N ILE A 67 -3.90 16.95 -8.41
CA ILE A 67 -3.92 15.61 -9.03
C ILE A 67 -4.74 15.63 -10.32
N PHE A 68 -5.97 16.15 -10.28
CA PHE A 68 -6.82 16.29 -11.46
C PHE A 68 -6.16 17.14 -12.55
N GLN A 69 -5.56 18.27 -12.16
CA GLN A 69 -4.82 19.14 -13.08
C GLN A 69 -3.65 18.40 -13.74
N ALA A 70 -2.85 17.65 -12.98
CA ALA A 70 -1.71 16.90 -13.50
C ALA A 70 -2.13 15.84 -14.53
N TYR A 71 -3.31 15.26 -14.35
CA TYR A 71 -3.91 14.28 -15.25
C TYR A 71 -4.70 14.90 -16.43
N GLY A 72 -4.83 16.23 -16.48
CA GLY A 72 -5.63 16.91 -17.50
C GLY A 72 -7.12 16.62 -17.43
N VAL A 73 -7.61 16.16 -16.28
CA VAL A 73 -9.04 15.87 -16.04
C VAL A 73 -9.68 17.12 -15.40
N PRO A 74 -10.76 17.67 -15.98
CA PRO A 74 -11.47 18.78 -15.37
C PRO A 74 -12.00 18.41 -13.98
N TYR A 75 -11.84 19.31 -13.00
CA TYR A 75 -12.22 19.02 -11.60
C TYR A 75 -13.75 18.99 -11.39
N GLU A 76 -14.50 19.57 -12.31
CA GLU A 76 -15.95 19.46 -12.41
C GLU A 76 -16.41 18.01 -12.60
N ASP A 77 -15.63 17.19 -13.32
CA ASP A 77 -15.95 15.79 -13.63
C ASP A 77 -15.60 14.83 -12.49
N ARG A 78 -15.11 15.33 -11.34
CA ARG A 78 -14.66 14.53 -10.19
C ARG A 78 -15.71 13.58 -9.60
N ALA A 79 -16.97 13.67 -9.99
CA ALA A 79 -18.00 12.74 -9.56
C ALA A 79 -17.87 11.36 -10.23
N ASP A 80 -17.21 11.31 -11.39
CA ASP A 80 -16.98 10.09 -12.17
C ASP A 80 -15.65 9.39 -11.79
N TYR A 81 -14.91 9.95 -10.82
CA TYR A 81 -13.61 9.47 -10.39
C TYR A 81 -13.50 9.50 -8.86
N GLU A 82 -12.61 8.66 -8.33
CA GLU A 82 -12.07 8.81 -6.99
C GLU A 82 -10.59 9.20 -7.04
N VAL A 83 -10.14 10.02 -6.09
CA VAL A 83 -8.70 10.20 -5.89
C VAL A 83 -8.22 9.03 -5.04
N ASP A 84 -7.56 8.08 -5.68
CA ASP A 84 -7.17 6.83 -5.06
C ASP A 84 -5.69 6.54 -5.25
N HIS A 85 -5.20 5.61 -4.45
CA HIS A 85 -3.82 5.20 -4.42
C HIS A 85 -3.53 4.14 -5.48
N PHE A 86 -2.37 4.20 -6.15
CA PHE A 86 -1.95 3.09 -7.01
C PHE A 86 -1.57 1.88 -6.15
N ILE A 87 -0.68 2.04 -5.17
CA ILE A 87 -0.52 1.07 -4.07
C ILE A 87 -1.36 1.55 -2.89
N PRO A 88 -2.35 0.78 -2.39
CA PRO A 88 -3.20 1.23 -1.31
C PRO A 88 -2.44 1.43 -0.01
N LEU A 89 -2.97 2.29 0.88
CA LEU A 89 -2.41 2.52 2.21
C LEU A 89 -2.35 1.24 3.08
N SER A 90 -3.18 0.25 2.76
CA SER A 90 -3.18 -1.09 3.37
C SER A 90 -2.04 -1.98 2.88
N LEU A 91 -1.29 -1.56 1.86
CA LEU A 91 -0.05 -2.18 1.38
C LEU A 91 1.13 -1.20 1.44
N GLY A 92 1.03 -0.18 2.31
CA GLY A 92 2.12 0.75 2.58
C GLY A 92 2.25 1.90 1.60
N GLY A 93 1.27 2.16 0.75
CA GLY A 93 1.25 3.36 -0.10
C GLY A 93 1.26 4.67 0.68
N VAL A 94 1.52 5.78 -0.01
CA VAL A 94 1.58 7.14 0.56
C VAL A 94 0.65 8.13 -0.16
N ASN A 95 0.32 9.25 0.47
CA ASN A 95 -0.40 10.36 -0.18
C ASN A 95 0.53 11.32 -0.93
N THR A 96 1.76 11.46 -0.44
CA THR A 96 2.79 12.32 -1.03
C THR A 96 4.15 11.66 -0.87
N CYS A 97 5.09 12.03 -1.71
CA CYS A 97 6.49 11.65 -1.58
C CYS A 97 7.39 12.83 -1.96
N ARG A 98 8.67 12.76 -1.61
CA ARG A 98 9.63 13.81 -1.97
C ARG A 98 10.32 13.50 -3.28
N GLN A 99 10.49 14.54 -4.09
CA GLN A 99 11.33 14.52 -5.28
C GLN A 99 12.79 14.83 -4.91
N ASP A 100 13.71 14.58 -5.85
CA ASP A 100 15.15 14.80 -5.67
C ASP A 100 15.49 16.28 -5.41
N ASP A 101 14.65 17.20 -5.89
CA ASP A 101 14.79 18.65 -5.66
C ASP A 101 14.21 19.11 -4.30
N GLY A 102 13.69 18.18 -3.50
CA GLY A 102 13.11 18.45 -2.18
C GLY A 102 11.65 18.87 -2.20
N THR A 103 11.01 18.97 -3.36
CA THR A 103 9.58 19.29 -3.46
C THR A 103 8.70 18.08 -3.14
N GLU A 104 7.45 18.35 -2.71
CA GLU A 104 6.45 17.30 -2.50
C GLU A 104 5.68 17.00 -3.78
N ASP A 105 5.60 15.72 -4.12
CA ASP A 105 4.82 15.19 -5.24
C ASP A 105 3.55 14.54 -4.72
N VAL A 106 2.41 15.07 -5.12
CA VAL A 106 1.07 14.54 -4.77
C VAL A 106 0.62 13.43 -5.72
N THR A 107 1.27 13.26 -6.87
CA THR A 107 0.88 12.29 -7.91
C THR A 107 1.64 10.99 -7.83
N CYS A 108 2.73 10.91 -7.07
CA CYS A 108 3.61 9.74 -7.06
C CYS A 108 2.96 8.43 -6.60
N ASN A 109 1.83 8.51 -5.89
CA ASN A 109 0.98 7.36 -5.62
C ASN A 109 -0.53 7.66 -5.71
N LEU A 110 -0.96 8.89 -5.96
CA LEU A 110 -2.38 9.24 -6.12
C LEU A 110 -2.73 9.60 -7.56
N TRP A 111 -3.92 9.22 -8.01
CA TRP A 111 -4.45 9.51 -9.34
C TRP A 111 -5.98 9.59 -9.33
N PRO A 112 -6.62 10.24 -10.32
CA PRO A 112 -8.06 10.18 -10.50
C PRO A 112 -8.43 8.83 -11.13
N GLN A 113 -8.77 7.86 -10.29
CA GLN A 113 -9.19 6.54 -10.71
C GLN A 113 -10.65 6.57 -11.18
N PRO A 114 -10.95 6.13 -12.41
CA PRO A 114 -12.30 6.16 -12.96
C PRO A 114 -13.23 5.17 -12.27
N HIS A 115 -14.46 5.60 -12.02
CA HIS A 115 -15.55 4.70 -11.69
C HIS A 115 -15.96 3.90 -12.92
N GLN A 116 -15.97 2.57 -12.83
CA GLN A 116 -16.37 1.71 -13.95
C GLN A 116 -17.82 1.93 -14.38
N SER A 117 -18.66 2.44 -13.48
CA SER A 117 -20.05 2.78 -13.76
C SER A 117 -20.20 4.05 -14.63
N ALA A 118 -19.23 4.98 -14.56
CA ALA A 118 -19.24 6.21 -15.36
C ALA A 118 -18.66 5.99 -16.78
N PHE A 119 -17.76 5.02 -16.94
CA PHE A 119 -17.00 4.83 -18.19
C PHE A 119 -17.09 3.40 -18.74
N PRO A 120 -17.95 3.13 -19.74
CA PRO A 120 -18.11 1.79 -20.32
C PRO A 120 -16.83 1.17 -20.90
N HIS A 121 -15.89 2.00 -21.37
CA HIS A 121 -14.62 1.56 -21.92
C HIS A 121 -13.58 1.18 -20.84
N VAL A 122 -13.81 1.60 -19.59
CA VAL A 122 -13.02 1.20 -18.42
C VAL A 122 -13.59 -0.08 -17.82
N ALA A 123 -14.91 -0.29 -17.88
CA ALA A 123 -15.57 -1.46 -17.30
C ALA A 123 -15.03 -2.80 -17.87
N PRO A 124 -14.83 -3.83 -17.02
CA PRO A 124 -15.10 -3.86 -15.58
C PRO A 124 -13.95 -3.31 -14.71
N TRP A 125 -12.89 -2.76 -15.30
CA TRP A 125 -11.61 -2.45 -14.68
C TRP A 125 -11.54 -1.02 -14.12
N GLY A 126 -12.47 -0.64 -13.24
CA GLY A 126 -12.43 0.64 -12.51
C GLY A 126 -12.18 0.46 -11.01
N SER A 127 -12.44 1.53 -10.26
CA SER A 127 -12.35 1.62 -8.79
C SER A 127 -12.83 0.37 -8.06
N GLU A 128 -14.08 -0.02 -8.26
CA GLU A 128 -14.73 -1.03 -7.43
C GLU A 128 -14.21 -2.45 -7.71
N THR A 129 -13.59 -2.67 -8.86
CA THR A 129 -12.90 -3.91 -9.19
C THR A 129 -11.50 -3.95 -8.59
N LYS A 130 -10.75 -2.85 -8.65
CA LYS A 130 -9.44 -2.74 -7.98
C LYS A 130 -9.57 -2.89 -6.46
N ASP A 131 -10.58 -2.30 -5.83
CA ASP A 131 -10.85 -2.45 -4.38
C ASP A 131 -10.88 -3.90 -3.90
N LYS A 132 -11.51 -4.78 -4.69
CA LYS A 132 -11.60 -6.21 -4.37
C LYS A 132 -10.23 -6.88 -4.40
N LEU A 133 -9.38 -6.51 -5.36
CA LEU A 133 -7.99 -6.99 -5.42
C LEU A 133 -7.20 -6.48 -4.22
N GLU A 134 -7.28 -5.18 -3.91
CA GLU A 134 -6.56 -4.59 -2.79
C GLU A 134 -6.91 -5.24 -1.46
N TYR A 135 -8.21 -5.43 -1.22
CA TYR A 135 -8.69 -6.13 -0.03
C TYR A 135 -8.16 -7.55 0.03
N ARG A 136 -8.20 -8.28 -1.10
CA ARG A 136 -7.70 -9.65 -1.18
C ARG A 136 -6.21 -9.74 -0.87
N LEU A 137 -5.40 -8.90 -1.50
CA LEU A 137 -3.95 -8.86 -1.31
C LEU A 137 -3.59 -8.49 0.13
N TYR A 138 -4.24 -7.48 0.70
CA TYR A 138 -4.07 -7.10 2.10
C TYR A 138 -4.33 -8.29 3.04
N ARG A 139 -5.44 -9.00 2.84
CA ARG A 139 -5.80 -10.17 3.67
C ARG A 139 -4.79 -11.31 3.53
N MET A 140 -4.35 -11.62 2.31
CA MET A 140 -3.36 -12.67 2.07
C MET A 140 -2.00 -12.32 2.68
N MET A 141 -1.57 -11.08 2.52
CA MET A 141 -0.32 -10.58 3.10
C MET A 141 -0.37 -10.61 4.64
N CYS A 142 -1.44 -10.13 5.27
CA CYS A 142 -1.57 -10.19 6.73
C CYS A 142 -1.75 -11.61 7.28
N ALA A 143 -2.21 -12.55 6.45
CA ALA A 143 -2.23 -13.97 6.79
C ALA A 143 -0.86 -14.67 6.57
N GLY A 144 0.15 -13.95 6.06
CA GLY A 144 1.47 -14.50 5.74
C GLY A 144 1.48 -15.44 4.54
N GLN A 145 0.46 -15.38 3.68
CA GLN A 145 0.33 -16.23 2.49
C GLN A 145 1.17 -15.71 1.32
N ILE A 146 1.34 -14.39 1.24
CA ILE A 146 2.18 -13.69 0.26
C ILE A 146 3.03 -12.64 0.97
N SER A 147 4.13 -12.24 0.34
CA SER A 147 4.96 -11.13 0.86
C SER A 147 4.33 -9.76 0.58
N LEU A 148 4.74 -8.72 1.31
CA LEU A 148 4.34 -7.33 1.01
C LEU A 148 4.77 -6.92 -0.41
N GLN A 149 5.99 -7.30 -0.80
CA GLN A 149 6.53 -6.99 -2.13
C GLN A 149 5.71 -7.67 -3.24
N GLU A 150 5.30 -8.93 -3.03
CA GLU A 150 4.43 -9.66 -3.96
C GLU A 150 3.06 -9.00 -4.08
N ALA A 151 2.46 -8.58 -2.97
CA ALA A 151 1.20 -7.83 -2.98
C ALA A 151 1.33 -6.49 -3.73
N GLN A 152 2.40 -5.74 -3.49
CA GLN A 152 2.66 -4.47 -4.19
C GLN A 152 2.87 -4.71 -5.69
N SER A 153 3.68 -5.71 -6.06
CA SER A 153 3.96 -6.05 -7.45
C SER A 153 2.72 -6.49 -8.22
N ALA A 154 1.81 -7.22 -7.56
CA ALA A 154 0.54 -7.66 -8.16
C ALA A 154 -0.36 -6.48 -8.55
N ILE A 155 -0.17 -5.30 -7.96
CA ILE A 155 -0.91 -4.08 -8.33
C ILE A 155 -0.11 -3.25 -9.33
N THR A 156 1.17 -3.03 -9.10
CA THR A 156 1.94 -2.08 -9.91
C THR A 156 2.34 -2.58 -11.29
N SER A 157 2.42 -3.90 -11.49
CA SER A 157 2.83 -4.48 -12.77
C SER A 157 1.67 -4.58 -13.76
N ASP A 158 0.59 -5.21 -13.32
CA ASP A 158 -0.66 -5.41 -14.07
C ASP A 158 -1.73 -5.85 -13.06
N TRP A 159 -2.50 -4.89 -12.55
CA TRP A 159 -3.50 -5.18 -11.54
C TRP A 159 -4.70 -5.96 -12.10
N GLU A 160 -4.98 -5.92 -13.41
CA GLU A 160 -6.00 -6.80 -14.00
C GLU A 160 -5.55 -8.26 -13.93
N ALA A 161 -4.30 -8.55 -14.30
CA ALA A 161 -3.72 -9.88 -14.15
C ALA A 161 -3.69 -10.29 -12.67
N GLY A 162 -3.32 -9.37 -11.78
CA GLY A 162 -3.40 -9.55 -10.33
C GLY A 162 -4.82 -9.93 -9.87
N TYR A 163 -5.85 -9.23 -10.36
CA TYR A 163 -7.24 -9.54 -10.06
C TYR A 163 -7.60 -10.98 -10.44
N ARG A 164 -7.30 -11.38 -11.67
CA ARG A 164 -7.58 -12.74 -12.16
C ARG A 164 -6.84 -13.79 -11.33
N GLN A 165 -5.60 -13.51 -10.94
CA GLN A 165 -4.78 -14.42 -10.14
C GLN A 165 -5.28 -14.55 -8.70
N TYR A 166 -5.58 -13.45 -8.01
CA TYR A 166 -5.81 -13.47 -6.57
C TYR A 166 -7.28 -13.49 -6.17
N VAL A 167 -8.17 -12.98 -7.02
CA VAL A 167 -9.61 -12.86 -6.77
C VAL A 167 -10.40 -13.94 -7.51
N GLU A 168 -10.16 -14.12 -8.82
CA GLU A 168 -10.96 -15.06 -9.63
C GLU A 168 -10.47 -16.51 -9.55
N SER A 169 -9.17 -16.71 -9.37
CA SER A 169 -8.62 -18.06 -9.29
C SER A 169 -9.14 -18.74 -8.02
N PRO A 170 -9.67 -19.98 -8.13
CA PRO A 170 -10.07 -20.73 -6.95
C PRO A 170 -8.86 -20.87 -6.01
N PRO A 171 -9.07 -20.92 -4.68
CA PRO A 171 -8.00 -21.25 -3.76
C PRO A 171 -7.38 -22.55 -4.28
N VAL A 172 -6.10 -22.51 -4.66
CA VAL A 172 -5.36 -23.75 -4.90
C VAL A 172 -5.54 -24.53 -3.61
N GLU A 173 -6.26 -25.66 -3.66
CA GLU A 173 -6.30 -26.59 -2.56
C GLU A 173 -4.85 -26.78 -2.18
N THR A 174 -4.50 -26.31 -0.99
CA THR A 174 -3.18 -26.51 -0.44
C THR A 174 -3.06 -28.02 -0.35
N VAL A 175 -2.46 -28.64 -1.37
CA VAL A 175 -1.95 -29.99 -1.25
C VAL A 175 -1.07 -29.89 -0.03
N ALA A 176 -1.58 -30.39 1.09
CA ALA A 176 -0.91 -30.38 2.35
C ALA A 176 0.42 -31.06 2.07
N ARG A 177 1.48 -30.27 1.90
CA ARG A 177 2.82 -30.82 1.77
C ARG A 177 2.97 -31.63 3.05
N PRO A 178 3.08 -32.97 2.99
CA PRO A 178 3.31 -33.72 4.19
C PRO A 178 4.64 -33.22 4.73
N PHE A 179 4.61 -32.42 5.79
CA PHE A 179 5.78 -32.17 6.62
C PHE A 179 6.07 -33.47 7.37
N THR A 180 6.48 -34.49 6.63
CA THR A 180 7.10 -35.69 7.15
C THR A 180 8.55 -35.63 6.71
N THR A 181 9.35 -34.89 7.47
CA THR A 181 10.74 -35.24 7.79
C THR A 181 11.18 -34.26 8.86
N THR A 182 11.10 -34.71 10.11
CA THR A 182 11.92 -34.16 11.20
C THR A 182 13.37 -34.16 10.73
N PRO A 183 14.06 -33.01 10.61
CA PRO A 183 15.50 -33.05 10.51
C PRO A 183 16.02 -33.58 11.85
N LEU A 184 16.71 -34.71 11.82
CA LEU A 184 17.54 -35.16 12.95
C LEU A 184 18.68 -34.15 13.12
N PHE A 185 18.39 -33.02 13.74
CA PHE A 185 19.41 -32.13 14.24
C PHE A 185 20.07 -32.84 15.42
N ARG A 186 21.26 -33.42 15.18
CA ARG A 186 22.14 -33.80 16.30
C ARG A 186 22.43 -32.54 17.11
N PRO A 187 22.36 -32.59 18.45
CA PRO A 187 22.92 -31.52 19.26
C PRO A 187 24.41 -31.42 18.94
N PHE A 188 24.85 -30.26 18.44
CA PHE A 188 26.26 -29.92 18.38
C PHE A 188 26.70 -29.59 19.80
N GLU A 189 27.49 -30.47 20.40
CA GLU A 189 28.10 -30.30 21.70
C GLU A 189 29.15 -29.18 21.62
N PRO A 190 29.05 -28.08 22.39
CA PRO A 190 30.05 -27.04 22.37
C PRO A 190 31.31 -27.52 23.11
N GLN A 191 32.39 -27.76 22.35
CA GLN A 191 33.72 -27.92 22.92
C GLN A 191 34.19 -26.56 23.45
N PHE A 192 34.23 -26.44 24.78
CA PHE A 192 35.01 -25.41 25.46
C PHE A 192 36.49 -25.65 25.14
N ALA A 193 37.12 -24.67 24.49
CA ALA A 193 38.56 -24.53 24.46
C ALA A 193 38.91 -23.16 25.08
N GLU A 194 39.36 -23.20 26.33
CA GLU A 194 40.14 -22.15 26.95
C GLU A 194 41.43 -21.94 26.14
N THR A 195 41.74 -20.70 25.77
CA THR A 195 43.12 -20.18 25.81
C THR A 195 43.08 -18.66 25.90
N SER A 196 43.73 -18.17 26.95
CA SER A 196 43.99 -16.80 27.36
C SER A 196 45.05 -16.08 26.52
N ALA A 197 44.89 -14.77 26.29
CA ALA A 197 45.94 -13.73 26.46
C ALA A 197 45.38 -12.30 26.24
N PRO A 198 45.94 -11.26 26.89
CA PRO A 198 45.32 -9.95 27.03
C PRO A 198 45.70 -8.97 25.90
N ILE A 199 44.72 -8.23 25.37
CA ILE A 199 44.96 -7.09 24.47
C ILE A 199 44.72 -5.78 25.24
N ARG A 200 45.76 -4.95 25.22
CA ARG A 200 45.92 -3.62 25.82
C ARG A 200 44.93 -2.60 25.22
N PRO A 201 44.32 -1.68 26.00
CA PRO A 201 43.42 -0.67 25.45
C PRO A 201 44.19 0.57 24.99
N THR A 202 43.98 0.98 23.73
CA THR A 202 44.29 2.33 23.24
C THR A 202 43.03 3.21 23.28
N ARG A 203 43.05 4.13 24.24
CA ARG A 203 42.50 5.50 24.24
C ARG A 203 41.55 5.86 23.09
N THR A 204 40.27 6.03 23.42
CA THR A 204 39.32 6.82 22.63
C THR A 204 38.76 8.01 23.40
N HIS A 205 38.47 9.02 22.61
CA HIS A 205 38.24 10.42 22.95
C HIS A 205 36.84 10.62 23.54
N ARG A 206 36.77 11.32 24.67
CA ARG A 206 35.55 11.80 25.32
C ARG A 206 34.86 12.83 24.40
N SER A 207 33.61 12.58 24.01
CA SER A 207 32.72 13.66 23.57
C SER A 207 31.42 13.66 24.36
N ARG A 208 30.95 14.87 24.59
CA ARG A 208 30.01 15.31 25.62
C ARG A 208 28.58 14.81 25.37
N HIS A 209 27.90 14.47 26.47
CA HIS A 209 26.45 14.47 26.56
C HIS A 209 25.93 15.89 26.31
N ASP A 210 24.90 16.01 25.47
CA ASP A 210 23.96 17.10 25.59
C ASP A 210 22.53 16.55 25.70
N SER A 211 21.81 17.12 26.66
CA SER A 211 20.53 16.68 27.17
C SER A 211 19.48 17.65 26.63
N MET A 212 18.61 17.20 25.73
CA MET A 212 17.41 17.97 25.37
C MET A 212 16.15 17.25 25.83
N ARG A 213 15.48 17.97 26.72
CA ARG A 213 14.29 17.62 27.49
C ARG A 213 13.06 17.88 26.63
N ALA A 214 12.26 16.85 26.38
CA ALA A 214 10.95 16.99 25.72
C ALA A 214 9.99 17.78 26.63
N ARG A 215 9.24 18.72 26.04
CA ARG A 215 8.10 19.42 26.67
C ARG A 215 6.77 18.87 26.11
N PRO A 216 5.67 18.90 26.88
CA PRO A 216 4.40 18.29 26.50
C PRO A 216 3.62 19.16 25.52
N VAL A 217 2.88 18.52 24.61
CA VAL A 217 1.94 19.18 23.69
C VAL A 217 0.58 19.30 24.37
N GLU A 218 0.08 20.52 24.49
CA GLU A 218 -1.25 20.84 25.02
C GLU A 218 -2.35 20.60 23.97
N SER A 219 -3.47 20.08 24.45
CA SER A 219 -4.72 19.80 23.75
C SER A 219 -5.59 21.05 23.53
N PHE A 220 -6.26 21.16 22.38
CA PHE A 220 -7.41 22.07 22.18
C PHE A 220 -8.53 21.42 21.33
N PRO A 221 -9.80 21.87 21.46
CA PRO A 221 -11.01 21.06 21.28
C PRO A 221 -11.61 21.06 19.86
N LYS A 222 -12.47 20.06 19.63
CA LYS A 222 -13.29 19.83 18.43
C LYS A 222 -14.54 20.73 18.37
N LEU A 223 -14.87 21.18 17.15
CA LEU A 223 -16.19 21.64 16.68
C LEU A 223 -16.07 21.70 15.14
N GLY A 224 -16.96 21.27 14.25
CA GLY A 224 -18.31 20.71 14.25
C GLY A 224 -18.67 20.48 12.76
N ASP A 225 -19.66 19.62 12.52
CA ASP A 225 -20.00 18.93 11.27
C ASP A 225 -20.53 19.79 10.10
N GLU A 226 -20.44 19.28 8.85
CA GLU A 226 -21.60 18.93 7.99
C GLU A 226 -21.25 18.75 6.48
N PHE A 227 -22.02 17.87 5.83
CA PHE A 227 -22.14 17.56 4.37
C PHE A 227 -21.27 16.45 3.75
N GLY A 228 -21.59 15.20 4.10
CA GLY A 228 -22.24 14.23 3.17
C GLY A 228 -21.51 13.77 1.89
N ALA A 229 -20.81 12.64 1.99
CA ALA A 229 -20.74 11.58 0.96
C ALA A 229 -20.40 10.23 1.64
N PRO A 230 -21.14 9.12 1.40
CA PRO A 230 -20.90 7.87 2.11
C PRO A 230 -19.80 7.01 1.46
N ARG A 231 -18.98 6.44 2.35
CA ARG A 231 -18.24 5.15 2.25
C ARG A 231 -17.01 5.07 1.34
N PHE A 232 -15.84 5.13 2.00
CA PHE A 232 -15.07 3.90 2.23
C PHE A 232 -14.81 3.77 3.72
N ASP A 233 -15.62 2.91 4.35
CA ASP A 233 -15.52 2.58 5.76
C ASP A 233 -15.01 1.14 5.88
N PHE A 234 -13.74 0.97 6.25
CA PHE A 234 -13.21 -0.33 6.63
C PHE A 234 -13.83 -0.85 7.96
N HIS A 235 -14.57 -0.03 8.74
CA HIS A 235 -15.19 -0.46 10.00
C HIS A 235 -16.22 -1.59 9.86
N GLY A 236 -16.81 -1.80 8.68
CA GLY A 236 -17.74 -2.92 8.46
C GLY A 236 -17.09 -4.31 8.37
N LEU A 237 -15.75 -4.40 8.24
CA LEU A 237 -15.02 -5.66 8.04
C LEU A 237 -13.90 -5.91 9.07
N TRP A 238 -13.88 -5.15 10.16
CA TRP A 238 -13.07 -5.47 11.33
C TRP A 238 -13.60 -6.73 12.02
N ILE A 239 -13.25 -7.89 11.48
CA ILE A 239 -13.05 -9.09 12.28
C ILE A 239 -11.54 -9.17 12.48
N ALA A 240 -11.08 -8.91 13.70
CA ALA A 240 -9.70 -9.16 14.09
C ALA A 240 -9.29 -10.56 13.60
N PRO A 241 -8.10 -10.74 13.00
CA PRO A 241 -7.62 -12.07 12.68
C PRO A 241 -7.70 -12.93 13.96
N PRO A 242 -8.16 -14.19 13.87
CA PRO A 242 -8.25 -15.04 15.06
C PRO A 242 -6.87 -15.14 15.70
N GLU A 243 -6.79 -14.83 17.00
CA GLU A 243 -5.62 -15.07 17.84
C GLU A 243 -5.04 -16.46 17.52
N PRO A 244 -3.72 -16.59 17.30
CA PRO A 244 -3.11 -17.90 17.15
C PRO A 244 -3.41 -18.70 18.42
N ARG A 245 -4.20 -19.78 18.28
CA ARG A 245 -4.50 -20.68 19.39
C ARG A 245 -3.20 -21.27 19.92
N LEU A 246 -2.63 -20.65 20.94
CA LEU A 246 -1.60 -21.26 21.77
C LEU A 246 -2.20 -22.55 22.35
N ARG A 247 -1.69 -23.71 21.91
CA ARG A 247 -2.04 -24.99 22.55
C ARG A 247 -1.68 -24.88 24.02
N ALA A 248 -2.68 -25.04 24.88
CA ALA A 248 -2.45 -25.22 26.30
C ALA A 248 -1.50 -26.42 26.51
N PRO A 249 -0.50 -26.32 27.42
CA PRO A 249 0.38 -27.43 27.72
C PRO A 249 -0.44 -28.60 28.30
N SER A 250 -0.26 -29.79 27.73
CA SER A 250 -0.91 -31.00 28.22
C SER A 250 -0.34 -31.36 29.58
N HIS A 251 -1.11 -31.13 30.66
CA HIS A 251 -0.79 -31.69 31.96
C HIS A 251 -0.96 -33.22 31.91
N SER A 252 0.16 -33.94 31.98
CA SER A 252 0.16 -35.39 32.17
C SER A 252 -0.27 -35.71 33.60
N HIS A 253 -1.50 -36.19 33.77
CA HIS A 253 -1.94 -36.75 35.05
C HIS A 253 -1.35 -38.14 35.25
N ARG A 254 -0.21 -38.17 35.97
CA ARG A 254 0.38 -39.39 36.53
C ARG A 254 -0.50 -39.89 37.68
N LYS A 255 -1.40 -40.85 37.43
CA LYS A 255 -2.17 -41.52 38.48
C LYS A 255 -1.23 -42.32 39.40
N HIS A 256 -1.11 -41.89 40.65
CA HIS A 256 -0.51 -42.69 41.72
C HIS A 256 -1.49 -43.77 42.18
N LYS A 257 -1.08 -45.04 42.01
CA LYS A 257 -1.77 -46.24 42.46
C LYS A 257 -1.54 -46.40 43.96
N LYS A 258 -2.53 -46.07 44.80
CA LYS A 258 -2.49 -46.32 46.25
C LYS A 258 -2.93 -47.77 46.52
N LYS A 259 -1.98 -48.63 46.90
CA LYS A 259 -2.20 -49.97 47.47
C LYS A 259 -2.70 -49.83 48.91
N ARG A 260 -3.81 -50.48 49.26
CA ARG A 260 -4.18 -50.96 50.61
C ARG A 260 -4.87 -52.32 50.39
N ARG A 261 -4.20 -53.42 50.74
CA ARG A 261 -4.37 -54.20 51.98
C ARG A 261 -5.82 -54.56 52.22
#